data_AF-A0A4Y8V8I5-F1
#
_entry.id   AF-A0A4Y8V8I5-F1
#
_cell.length_a   1.000
_cell.length_b   1.000
_cell.length_c   1.000
_cell.angle_alpha   90.00
_cell.angle_beta   90.00
_cell.angle_gamma   90.00
#
_symmetry.space_group_name_H-M   'P 1'
#
loop_
_entity.id
_entity.type
_entity.pdbx_description
1 polymer ?
#
loop_
_entity_poly.entity_id
_entity_poly.type
_entity_poly.pdbx_seq_one_letter_code
_entity_poly.pdbx_strand_id
1 'polypeptide(L)'
;MKRTLLGLTSLGALVLGIFLLQQPDVTAAEDARLAAVKQQFVGHYELVSFVSFPAEGGEVDNNYIGHIMYDEHDQMSAQGMPKDLPARAAQSTTNVSGGFAYWGPVTWDIAQNKVTHHVQGSPTRGSWVGEDNVRYYEFTSDGLLKLSIRDENGRTTGTLTWRRIGN
;
A
#
# COMPACT_ATOMS: atom_id res chain seq x y z
N MET A 1 -1.41 78.62 -48.84
CA MET A 1 -2.85 78.32 -48.65
C MET A 1 -2.98 77.02 -47.87
N LYS A 2 -3.76 77.03 -46.77
CA LYS A 2 -4.22 75.91 -45.89
C LYS A 2 -3.14 75.28 -44.98
N ARG A 3 -3.10 75.53 -43.66
CA ARG A 3 -3.88 74.92 -42.53
C ARG A 3 -3.55 73.40 -42.40
N THR A 4 -3.13 72.78 -41.28
CA THR A 4 -3.49 72.95 -39.87
C THR A 4 -2.90 71.81 -38.98
N LEU A 5 -2.61 72.15 -37.70
CA LEU A 5 -2.55 71.40 -36.41
C LEU A 5 -1.58 70.23 -36.06
N LEU A 6 -0.99 70.43 -34.87
CA LEU A 6 -0.57 69.51 -33.81
C LEU A 6 -1.51 68.31 -33.56
N GLY A 7 -0.92 67.18 -33.15
CA GLY A 7 -1.65 66.07 -32.51
C GLY A 7 -0.69 65.09 -31.82
N LEU A 8 -0.49 65.28 -30.52
CA LEU A 8 0.17 64.36 -29.60
C LEU A 8 -0.75 63.14 -29.40
N THR A 9 -0.29 61.91 -29.67
CA THR A 9 -1.00 60.70 -29.23
C THR A 9 -0.04 59.71 -28.62
N SER A 10 -0.11 59.66 -27.30
CA SER A 10 0.38 58.62 -26.40
C SER A 10 -0.27 57.27 -26.76
N LEU A 11 0.54 56.24 -27.02
CA LEU A 11 0.15 54.83 -26.97
C LEU A 11 1.11 54.22 -25.95
N GLY A 12 0.71 53.98 -24.70
CA GLY A 12 -0.22 52.94 -24.33
C GLY A 12 0.58 51.65 -24.06
N ALA A 13 1.34 51.63 -22.95
CA ALA A 13 2.08 50.44 -22.53
C ALA A 13 1.06 49.35 -22.11
N LEU A 14 0.93 48.32 -22.95
CA LEU A 14 0.16 47.13 -22.63
C LEU A 14 0.93 46.32 -21.58
N VAL A 15 0.60 46.53 -20.30
CA VAL A 15 1.07 45.64 -19.22
C VAL A 15 0.31 44.32 -19.38
N LEU A 16 0.96 43.34 -19.98
CA LEU A 16 0.51 41.95 -19.97
C LEU A 16 0.61 41.47 -18.51
N GLY A 17 -0.50 41.56 -17.79
CA GLY A 17 -0.61 40.99 -16.44
C GLY A 17 -0.44 39.47 -16.56
N ILE A 18 0.74 38.98 -16.19
CA ILE A 18 0.98 37.55 -15.98
C ILE A 18 0.16 37.17 -14.76
N PHE A 19 -1.04 36.63 -14.97
CA PHE A 19 -1.73 35.85 -13.96
C PHE A 19 -0.88 34.59 -13.73
N LEU A 20 0.05 34.66 -12.77
CA LEU A 20 0.60 33.48 -12.11
C LEU A 20 -0.57 32.79 -11.42
N LEU A 21 -1.22 31.85 -12.12
CA LEU A 21 -2.02 30.83 -11.49
C LEU A 21 -1.07 30.12 -10.52
N GLN A 22 -1.19 30.44 -9.22
CA GLN A 22 -0.58 29.65 -8.16
C GLN A 22 -1.20 28.27 -8.26
N GLN A 23 -0.54 27.38 -8.99
CA GLN A 23 -0.87 25.96 -8.93
C GLN A 23 -0.65 25.56 -7.47
N PRO A 24 -1.62 24.91 -6.80
CA PRO A 24 -1.37 24.36 -5.49
C PRO A 24 -0.12 23.50 -5.56
N ASP A 25 0.80 23.66 -4.59
CA ASP A 25 2.04 22.91 -4.53
C ASP A 25 1.72 21.42 -4.59
N VAL A 26 1.96 20.81 -5.75
CA VAL A 26 1.65 19.39 -6.04
C VAL A 26 2.29 18.48 -4.99
N THR A 27 3.46 18.88 -4.49
CA THR A 27 4.21 18.22 -3.42
C THR A 27 3.44 18.20 -2.09
N ALA A 28 2.88 19.33 -1.66
CA ALA A 28 2.14 19.41 -0.40
C ALA A 28 0.85 18.56 -0.42
N ALA A 29 0.18 18.48 -1.57
CA ALA A 29 -0.98 17.63 -1.74
C ALA A 29 -0.63 16.13 -1.72
N GLU A 30 0.51 15.76 -2.30
CA GLU A 30 1.02 14.39 -2.29
C GLU A 30 1.46 13.95 -0.90
N ASP A 31 2.18 14.81 -0.17
CA ASP A 31 2.59 14.58 1.22
C ASP A 31 1.39 14.37 2.14
N ALA A 32 0.35 15.21 2.01
CA ALA A 32 -0.88 15.08 2.78
C ALA A 32 -1.61 13.76 2.47
N ARG A 33 -1.63 13.33 1.20
CA ARG A 33 -2.21 12.06 0.79
C ARG A 33 -1.41 10.88 1.34
N LEU A 34 -0.08 10.94 1.28
CA LEU A 34 0.80 9.93 1.86
C LEU A 34 0.55 9.79 3.36
N ALA A 35 0.52 10.90 4.09
CA ALA A 35 0.22 10.91 5.53
C ALA A 35 -1.14 10.29 5.84
N ALA A 36 -2.18 10.60 5.06
CA ALA A 36 -3.51 10.02 5.22
C ALA A 36 -3.52 8.49 4.99
N VAL A 37 -2.80 7.99 3.98
CA VAL A 37 -2.66 6.56 3.73
C VAL A 37 -1.93 5.88 4.88
N LYS A 38 -0.79 6.43 5.32
CA LYS A 38 -0.03 5.89 6.45
C LYS A 38 -0.91 5.79 7.69
N GLN A 39 -1.67 6.85 8.00
CA GLN A 39 -2.58 6.87 9.14
C GLN A 39 -3.68 5.81 9.06
N GLN A 40 -4.19 5.50 7.85
CA GLN A 40 -5.15 4.42 7.66
C GLN A 40 -4.54 3.03 7.85
N PHE A 41 -3.22 2.88 7.67
CA PHE A 41 -2.50 1.62 7.87
C PHE A 41 -2.11 1.37 9.33
N VAL A 42 -1.64 2.39 10.06
CA VAL A 42 -1.20 2.26 11.47
C VAL A 42 -2.26 1.53 12.28
N GLY A 43 -1.90 0.43 12.93
CA GLY A 43 -2.79 -0.38 13.78
C GLY A 43 -2.48 -1.86 13.77
N HIS A 44 -3.31 -2.63 14.48
CA HIS A 44 -3.26 -4.08 14.55
C HIS A 44 -4.42 -4.68 13.77
N TYR A 45 -4.18 -5.82 13.14
CA TYR A 45 -5.20 -6.49 12.33
C TYR A 45 -5.21 -8.00 12.56
N GLU A 46 -6.38 -8.59 12.46
CA GLU A 46 -6.60 -10.04 12.37
C GLU A 46 -6.92 -10.44 10.93
N LEU A 47 -6.47 -11.62 10.52
CA LEU A 47 -6.76 -12.18 9.21
C LEU A 47 -8.21 -12.68 9.14
N VAL A 48 -8.99 -12.12 8.22
CA VAL A 48 -10.36 -12.55 7.91
C VAL A 48 -10.33 -13.71 6.91
N SER A 49 -9.55 -13.57 5.83
CA SER A 49 -9.42 -14.59 4.80
C SER A 49 -8.09 -14.50 4.06
N PHE A 50 -7.64 -15.63 3.52
CA PHE A 50 -6.54 -15.67 2.56
C PHE A 50 -6.95 -16.56 1.39
N VAL A 51 -7.28 -15.93 0.26
CA VAL A 51 -7.70 -16.61 -0.96
C VAL A 51 -6.56 -16.58 -1.98
N SER A 52 -6.30 -17.71 -2.63
CA SER A 52 -5.40 -17.83 -3.77
C SER A 52 -6.18 -18.00 -5.07
N PHE A 53 -5.59 -17.52 -6.15
CA PHE A 53 -6.15 -17.57 -7.51
C PHE A 53 -5.18 -18.33 -8.43
N PRO A 54 -5.32 -19.66 -8.54
CA PRO A 54 -4.47 -20.48 -9.41
C PRO A 54 -4.60 -20.10 -10.89
N ALA A 55 -3.60 -20.49 -11.69
CA ALA A 55 -3.58 -20.16 -13.12
C ALA A 55 -4.67 -20.91 -13.92
N GLU A 56 -5.02 -22.11 -13.45
CA GLU A 56 -6.12 -22.94 -13.95
C GLU A 56 -7.52 -22.37 -13.65
N GLY A 57 -7.60 -21.33 -12.82
CA GLY A 57 -8.83 -20.64 -12.44
C GLY A 57 -9.43 -21.14 -11.12
N GLY A 58 -10.51 -20.46 -10.71
CA GLY A 58 -11.16 -20.67 -9.42
C GLY A 58 -10.51 -19.91 -8.26
N GLU A 59 -11.10 -20.10 -7.08
CA GLU A 59 -10.65 -19.50 -5.82
C GLU A 59 -10.38 -20.62 -4.81
N VAL A 60 -9.24 -20.52 -4.11
CA VAL A 60 -8.86 -21.47 -3.06
C VAL A 60 -8.74 -20.69 -1.75
N ASP A 61 -9.63 -20.98 -0.79
CA ASP A 61 -9.40 -20.54 0.60
C ASP A 61 -8.25 -21.34 1.19
N ASN A 62 -7.15 -20.66 1.50
CA ASN A 62 -5.97 -21.29 2.08
C ASN A 62 -6.21 -21.73 3.53
N ASN A 63 -7.30 -21.29 4.17
CA ASN A 63 -7.70 -21.62 5.53
C ASN A 63 -6.64 -21.25 6.59
N TYR A 64 -6.26 -19.97 6.59
CA TYR A 64 -5.24 -19.41 7.50
C TYR A 64 -5.86 -18.62 8.65
N ILE A 65 -5.08 -18.51 9.73
CA ILE A 65 -5.23 -17.51 10.79
C ILE A 65 -3.96 -16.68 10.84
N GLY A 66 -4.04 -15.39 11.19
CA GLY A 66 -2.86 -14.55 11.26
C GLY A 66 -3.13 -13.16 11.82
N HIS A 67 -2.04 -12.45 12.07
CA HIS A 67 -2.01 -11.06 12.48
C HIS A 67 -1.02 -10.27 11.63
N ILE A 68 -1.33 -9.01 11.39
CA ILE A 68 -0.40 -8.03 10.85
C ILE A 68 -0.54 -6.73 11.63
N MET A 69 0.55 -6.01 11.79
CA MET A 69 0.55 -4.68 12.38
C MET A 69 1.46 -3.74 11.61
N TYR A 70 1.07 -2.48 11.59
CA TYR A 70 1.85 -1.35 11.08
C TYR A 70 1.92 -0.29 12.18
N ASP A 71 3.08 0.34 12.38
CA ASP A 71 3.25 1.39 13.38
C ASP A 71 3.51 2.77 12.74
N GLU A 72 3.58 3.82 13.57
CA GLU A 72 3.80 5.20 13.11
C GLU A 72 5.22 5.45 12.57
N HIS A 73 6.13 4.48 12.70
CA HIS A 73 7.54 4.59 12.31
C HIS A 73 7.86 3.86 11.00
N ASP A 74 6.82 3.65 10.17
CA ASP A 74 6.92 2.87 8.92
C ASP A 74 7.52 1.48 9.15
N GLN A 75 7.20 0.82 10.27
CA GLN A 75 7.54 -0.59 10.51
C GLN A 75 6.30 -1.47 10.43
N MET A 76 6.53 -2.74 10.10
CA MET A 76 5.49 -3.77 10.13
C MET A 76 6.00 -5.10 10.68
N SER A 77 5.08 -5.89 11.24
CA SER A 77 5.27 -7.34 11.46
C SER A 77 4.03 -8.12 11.04
N ALA A 78 4.22 -9.29 10.44
CA ALA A 78 3.15 -10.14 9.95
C ALA A 78 3.46 -11.59 10.26
N GLN A 79 2.45 -12.30 10.77
CA GLN A 79 2.53 -13.72 11.06
C GLN A 79 1.20 -14.40 10.75
N GLY A 80 1.27 -15.62 10.25
CA GLY A 80 0.08 -16.41 9.98
C GLY A 80 0.42 -17.86 9.71
N MET A 81 -0.53 -18.74 9.97
CA MET A 81 -0.38 -20.18 9.81
C MET A 81 -1.67 -20.82 9.29
N PRO A 82 -1.57 -21.97 8.61
CA PRO A 82 -2.74 -22.82 8.37
C PRO A 82 -3.45 -23.13 9.69
N LYS A 83 -4.79 -23.05 9.71
CA LYS A 83 -5.57 -23.36 10.93
C LYS A 83 -5.42 -24.81 11.40
N ASP A 84 -5.06 -25.72 10.49
CA ASP A 84 -4.83 -27.13 10.77
C ASP A 84 -3.42 -27.45 11.31
N LEU A 85 -2.50 -26.48 11.32
CA LEU A 85 -1.10 -26.70 11.69
C LEU A 85 -0.96 -27.28 13.12
N PRO A 86 -1.71 -26.83 14.15
CA PRO A 86 -1.63 -27.43 15.48
C PRO A 86 -2.00 -28.91 15.51
N ALA A 87 -3.03 -29.32 14.75
CA ALA A 87 -3.45 -30.72 14.68
C ALA A 87 -2.41 -31.60 13.97
N ARG A 88 -1.82 -31.10 12.88
CA ARG A 88 -0.71 -31.78 12.19
C ARG A 88 0.52 -31.92 13.08
N ALA A 89 0.87 -30.87 13.83
CA ALA A 89 1.98 -30.90 14.77
C ALA A 89 1.76 -31.93 15.89
N ALA A 90 0.54 -32.02 16.44
CA ALA A 90 0.21 -33.00 17.49
C ALA A 90 0.29 -34.47 17.04
N GLN A 91 0.20 -34.73 15.72
CA GLN A 91 0.27 -36.06 15.12
C GLN A 91 1.68 -36.43 14.64
N SER A 92 2.66 -35.54 14.80
CA SER A 92 4.02 -35.71 14.29
C SER A 92 5.02 -35.93 15.43
N THR A 93 6.04 -36.75 15.17
CA THR A 93 7.22 -36.90 16.04
C THR A 93 8.34 -35.94 15.67
N THR A 94 8.19 -35.19 14.57
CA THR A 94 9.13 -34.19 14.08
C THR A 94 8.50 -32.81 14.09
N ASN A 95 9.32 -31.76 14.10
CA ASN A 95 8.85 -30.39 14.05
C ASN A 95 8.09 -30.12 12.73
N VAL A 96 6.83 -29.72 12.83
CA VAL A 96 6.00 -29.34 11.68
C VAL A 96 5.98 -27.81 11.59
N SER A 97 6.52 -27.28 10.50
CA SER A 97 6.48 -25.85 10.21
C SER A 97 5.47 -25.54 9.10
N GLY A 98 4.97 -24.32 9.10
CA GLY A 98 4.04 -23.83 8.08
C GLY A 98 3.77 -22.35 8.26
N GLY A 99 3.20 -21.72 7.23
CA GLY A 99 2.80 -20.33 7.29
C GLY A 99 3.89 -19.32 6.90
N PHE A 100 3.78 -18.14 7.48
CA PHE A 100 4.69 -17.01 7.31
C PHE A 100 4.86 -16.27 8.64
N ALA A 101 6.04 -15.70 8.86
CA ALA A 101 6.33 -14.79 9.96
C ALA A 101 7.50 -13.92 9.52
N TYR A 102 7.33 -12.60 9.47
CA TYR A 102 8.38 -11.67 9.05
C TYR A 102 8.12 -10.24 9.54
N TRP A 103 9.17 -9.41 9.53
CA TRP A 103 9.10 -8.00 9.88
C TRP A 103 10.09 -7.16 9.07
N GLY A 104 9.89 -5.84 9.10
CA GLY A 104 10.82 -4.86 8.57
C GLY A 104 10.13 -3.52 8.24
N PRO A 105 10.88 -2.58 7.64
CA PRO A 105 10.33 -1.29 7.24
C PRO A 105 9.39 -1.41 6.03
N VAL A 106 8.54 -0.39 5.84
CA VAL A 106 7.65 -0.27 4.68
C VAL A 106 7.93 0.97 3.86
N THR A 107 7.72 0.85 2.56
CA THR A 107 7.63 2.00 1.64
C THR A 107 6.30 1.99 0.89
N TRP A 108 5.92 3.16 0.39
CA TRP A 108 4.58 3.43 -0.14
C TRP A 108 4.67 3.97 -1.56
N ASP A 109 3.91 3.38 -2.47
CA ASP A 109 3.58 3.99 -3.77
C ASP A 109 2.07 4.19 -3.80
N ILE A 110 1.65 5.40 -3.41
CA ILE A 110 0.24 5.78 -3.27
C ILE A 110 -0.43 6.08 -4.62
N ALA A 111 0.34 6.22 -5.70
CA ALA A 111 -0.18 6.37 -7.05
C ALA A 111 -0.64 5.01 -7.60
N GLN A 112 0.06 3.94 -7.23
CA GLN A 112 -0.22 2.57 -7.66
C GLN A 112 -0.91 1.71 -6.58
N ASN A 113 -1.26 2.30 -5.43
CA ASN A 113 -1.80 1.62 -4.26
C ASN A 113 -0.94 0.43 -3.82
N LYS A 114 0.37 0.63 -3.69
CA LYS A 114 1.31 -0.38 -3.22
C LYS A 114 1.90 -0.02 -1.87
N VAL A 115 2.07 -1.05 -1.06
CA VAL A 115 2.94 -1.04 0.10
C VAL A 115 3.98 -2.14 -0.10
N THR A 116 5.25 -1.80 0.05
CA THR A 116 6.36 -2.75 -0.06
C THR A 116 6.88 -3.05 1.33
N HIS A 117 6.87 -4.33 1.71
CA HIS A 117 7.44 -4.78 2.97
C HIS A 117 8.88 -5.22 2.71
N HIS A 118 9.85 -4.49 3.23
CA HIS A 118 11.27 -4.82 3.09
C HIS A 118 11.64 -5.83 4.18
N VAL A 119 11.81 -7.10 3.82
CA VAL A 119 11.94 -8.17 4.82
C VAL A 119 13.31 -8.12 5.48
N GLN A 120 13.36 -7.73 6.76
CA GLN A 120 14.58 -7.69 7.56
C GLN A 120 14.79 -8.98 8.36
N GLY A 121 13.70 -9.65 8.75
CA GLY A 121 13.76 -10.93 9.46
C GLY A 121 12.57 -11.81 9.15
N SER A 122 12.81 -13.13 9.11
CA SER A 122 11.79 -14.14 8.78
C SER A 122 12.17 -15.52 9.37
N PRO A 123 11.73 -15.87 10.58
CA PRO A 123 12.12 -17.12 11.24
C PRO A 123 11.50 -18.36 10.59
N THR A 124 10.39 -18.21 9.89
CA THR A 124 9.73 -19.33 9.19
C THR A 124 10.33 -19.56 7.81
N ARG A 125 10.94 -18.54 7.20
CA ARG A 125 11.52 -18.57 5.85
C ARG A 125 12.74 -17.65 5.77
N GLY A 126 13.88 -18.13 6.25
CA GLY A 126 15.11 -17.33 6.30
C GLY A 126 15.59 -16.81 4.93
N SER A 127 15.24 -17.51 3.84
CA SER A 127 15.53 -17.08 2.48
C SER A 127 14.80 -15.81 2.04
N TRP A 128 13.82 -15.32 2.81
CA TRP A 128 13.11 -14.06 2.51
C TRP A 128 13.86 -12.82 2.98
N VAL A 129 14.91 -12.95 3.80
CA VAL A 129 15.65 -11.77 4.28
C VAL A 129 16.32 -11.07 3.10
N GLY A 130 16.03 -9.78 2.95
CA GLY A 130 16.47 -8.95 1.83
C GLY A 130 15.48 -8.88 0.66
N GLU A 131 14.40 -9.65 0.68
CA GLU A 131 13.36 -9.60 -0.36
C GLU A 131 12.37 -8.45 -0.15
N ASP A 132 11.82 -7.95 -1.26
CA ASP A 132 10.76 -6.96 -1.28
C ASP A 132 9.39 -7.62 -1.49
N ASN A 133 8.60 -7.64 -0.42
CA ASN A 133 7.23 -8.16 -0.44
C ASN A 133 6.24 -7.06 -0.83
N VAL A 134 6.02 -6.88 -2.13
CA VAL A 134 5.04 -5.90 -2.65
C VAL A 134 3.61 -6.40 -2.42
N ARG A 135 2.75 -5.52 -1.91
CA ARG A 135 1.31 -5.75 -1.74
C ARG A 135 0.52 -4.61 -2.36
N TYR A 136 -0.52 -4.97 -3.12
CA TYR A 136 -1.47 -4.01 -3.68
C TYR A 136 -2.62 -3.86 -2.69
N TYR A 137 -2.77 -2.68 -2.12
CA TYR A 137 -3.72 -2.44 -1.04
C TYR A 137 -5.04 -1.85 -1.52
N GLU A 138 -6.10 -2.17 -0.78
CA GLU A 138 -7.43 -1.58 -0.91
C GLU A 138 -8.02 -1.49 0.50
N PHE A 139 -8.47 -0.30 0.90
CA PHE A 139 -9.35 -0.13 2.05
C PHE A 139 -10.79 -0.19 1.56
N THR A 140 -11.54 -1.16 2.05
CA THR A 140 -12.93 -1.34 1.67
C THR A 140 -13.84 -0.39 2.47
N SER A 141 -15.04 -0.14 1.95
CA SER A 141 -16.03 0.73 2.61
C SER A 141 -16.51 0.20 3.97
N ASP A 142 -16.39 -1.10 4.22
CA ASP A 142 -16.71 -1.77 5.49
C ASP A 142 -15.49 -1.84 6.44
N GLY A 143 -14.40 -1.13 6.12
CA GLY A 143 -13.25 -0.96 7.01
C GLY A 143 -12.26 -2.13 7.02
N LEU A 144 -12.30 -3.00 6.00
CA LEU A 144 -11.31 -4.06 5.83
C LEU A 144 -10.11 -3.56 5.01
N LEU A 145 -8.94 -4.07 5.33
CA LEU A 145 -7.73 -3.90 4.53
C LEU A 145 -7.52 -5.15 3.69
N LYS A 146 -7.52 -5.02 2.37
CA LYS A 146 -7.09 -6.09 1.47
C LYS A 146 -5.66 -5.86 1.02
N LEU A 147 -4.83 -6.89 1.09
CA LEU A 147 -3.46 -6.92 0.58
C LEU A 147 -3.34 -8.02 -0.48
N SER A 148 -3.25 -7.61 -1.74
CA SER A 148 -3.18 -8.53 -2.88
C SER A 148 -1.74 -8.76 -3.35
N ILE A 149 -1.45 -10.00 -3.72
CA ILE A 149 -0.19 -10.44 -4.32
C ILE A 149 -0.44 -10.54 -5.83
N ARG A 150 0.50 -10.04 -6.62
CA ARG A 150 0.43 -10.13 -8.09
C ARG A 150 1.68 -10.80 -8.64
N ASP A 151 1.52 -11.53 -9.72
CA ASP A 151 2.65 -12.04 -10.51
C ASP A 151 3.23 -10.94 -11.42
N GLU A 152 4.30 -11.27 -12.15
CA GLU A 152 5.03 -10.37 -13.04
C GLU A 152 4.15 -9.79 -14.17
N ASN A 153 3.07 -10.50 -14.54
CA ASN A 153 2.11 -10.06 -15.55
C ASN A 153 1.01 -9.15 -14.95
N GLY A 154 1.10 -8.83 -13.66
CA GLY A 154 0.12 -8.02 -12.96
C GLY A 154 -1.18 -8.75 -12.59
N ARG A 155 -1.24 -10.08 -12.74
CA ARG A 155 -2.40 -10.87 -12.36
C ARG A 155 -2.38 -11.12 -10.85
N THR A 156 -3.52 -10.91 -10.19
CA THR A 156 -3.66 -11.24 -8.77
C THR A 156 -3.59 -12.75 -8.57
N THR A 157 -2.67 -13.19 -7.72
CA THR A 157 -2.45 -14.62 -7.38
C THR A 157 -2.89 -14.98 -5.98
N GLY A 158 -3.13 -13.98 -5.13
CA GLY A 158 -3.82 -14.14 -3.87
C GLY A 158 -4.17 -12.81 -3.23
N THR A 159 -5.13 -12.84 -2.31
CA THR A 159 -5.56 -11.68 -1.53
C THR A 159 -5.74 -12.10 -0.07
N LEU A 160 -5.09 -11.35 0.82
CA LEU A 160 -5.29 -11.44 2.26
C LEU A 160 -6.21 -10.30 2.68
N THR A 161 -7.32 -10.62 3.34
CA THR A 161 -8.27 -9.62 3.86
C THR A 161 -8.13 -9.55 5.37
N TRP A 162 -7.99 -8.34 5.88
CA TRP A 162 -7.64 -8.06 7.27
C TRP A 162 -8.67 -7.15 7.91
N ARG A 163 -9.01 -7.42 9.17
CA ARG A 163 -9.87 -6.56 9.98
C ARG A 163 -9.02 -5.92 11.06
N ARG A 164 -9.16 -4.60 11.22
CA ARG A 164 -8.52 -3.86 12.30
C ARG A 164 -9.06 -4.32 13.66
N ILE A 165 -8.17 -4.48 14.63
CA ILE A 165 -8.47 -4.86 16.01
C ILE A 165 -7.80 -3.89 16.99
N GLY A 166 -8.44 -3.68 18.15
CA GLY A 166 -8.02 -2.64 19.10
C GLY A 166 -8.42 -1.25 18.63
N ASN A 167 -8.92 -0.43 19.57
CA ASN A 167 -9.23 0.97 19.33
C ASN A 167 -8.01 1.84 19.65
#